data_AF-A0A811JSS8-F1
#
_entry.id   AF-A0A811JSS8-F1
#
_cell.length_a   1.000
_cell.length_b   1.000
_cell.length_c   1.000
_cell.angle_alpha   90.00
_cell.angle_beta   90.00
_cell.angle_gamma   90.00
#
_symmetry.space_group_name_H-M   'P 1'
#
loop_
_entity.id
_entity.type
_entity.pdbx_description
1 polymer ?
#
loop_
_entity_poly.entity_id
_entity_poly.type
_entity_poly.pdbx_seq_one_letter_code
_entity_poly.pdbx_strand_id
1 'polypeptide(L)'
;MEVLANNMHAMILYEFKLGKTAAEGHRNLVKAFGENCVSYSTCSDWFHKFKEGDFDLSNHHPGRHSVVDEQVLIQLMETDPNMTSHALAEKFGCSSDTVCHHLHNIGMVYEGGKWVKK
;
A
#
# COMPACT_ATOMS: atom_id res chain seq x y z
N MET A 1 -6.25 0.57 -22.08
CA MET A 1 -6.46 -0.56 -21.15
C MET A 1 -5.42 -0.41 -20.06
N GLU A 2 -5.79 0.33 -19.03
CA GLU A 2 -4.92 0.72 -17.93
C GLU A 2 -5.19 -0.26 -16.78
N VAL A 3 -4.36 -1.29 -16.69
CA VAL A 3 -4.48 -2.30 -15.64
C VAL A 3 -3.60 -1.86 -14.48
N LEU A 4 -4.29 -1.35 -13.46
CA LEU A 4 -3.81 -0.93 -12.14
C LEU A 4 -2.88 -2.00 -11.55
N ALA A 5 -1.75 -1.55 -11.00
CA ALA A 5 -0.67 -2.36 -10.39
C ALA A 5 -1.15 -3.45 -9.40
N ASN A 6 -2.35 -3.31 -8.82
CA ASN A 6 -2.99 -4.30 -7.95
C ASN A 6 -3.26 -5.66 -8.63
N ASN A 7 -3.36 -5.73 -9.96
CA ASN A 7 -3.62 -6.99 -10.63
C ASN A 7 -2.38 -7.90 -10.70
N MET A 8 -1.15 -7.35 -10.74
CA MET A 8 0.05 -8.17 -10.88
C MET A 8 0.36 -8.95 -9.61
N HIS A 9 0.20 -8.34 -8.43
CA HIS A 9 0.43 -9.04 -7.15
C HIS A 9 -0.55 -10.21 -6.95
N ALA A 10 -1.80 -10.06 -7.39
CA ALA A 10 -2.78 -11.14 -7.38
C ALA A 10 -2.38 -12.30 -8.31
N MET A 11 -1.81 -12.01 -9.48
CA MET A 11 -1.31 -13.04 -10.39
C MET A 11 -0.05 -13.73 -9.84
N ILE A 12 0.84 -12.99 -9.17
CA ILE A 12 1.99 -13.57 -8.46
C ILE A 12 1.52 -14.50 -7.33
N LEU A 13 0.50 -14.10 -6.57
CA LEU A 13 -0.10 -14.95 -5.53
C LEU A 13 -0.71 -16.22 -6.13
N TYR A 14 -1.38 -16.11 -7.28
CA TYR A 14 -1.93 -17.26 -7.98
C TYR A 14 -0.82 -18.28 -8.35
N GLU A 15 0.29 -17.82 -8.95
CA GLU A 15 1.45 -18.67 -9.27
C GLU A 15 2.05 -19.31 -8.01
N PHE A 16 2.14 -18.57 -6.90
CA PHE A 16 2.59 -19.10 -5.62
C PHE A 16 1.68 -20.23 -5.10
N LYS A 17 0.35 -20.05 -5.16
CA LYS A 17 -0.64 -21.07 -4.75
C LYS A 17 -0.62 -22.31 -5.64
N LEU A 18 -0.17 -22.17 -6.90
CA LEU A 18 0.12 -23.31 -7.79
C LEU A 18 1.41 -24.06 -7.45
N GLY A 19 2.13 -23.65 -6.40
CA GLY A 19 3.38 -24.27 -5.95
C GLY A 19 4.56 -23.96 -6.86
N LYS A 20 4.50 -22.90 -7.68
CA LYS A 20 5.61 -22.48 -8.52
C LYS A 20 6.71 -21.83 -7.71
N THR A 21 7.92 -21.80 -8.27
CA THR A 21 9.00 -20.94 -7.78
C THR A 21 8.84 -19.52 -8.31
N ALA A 22 9.48 -18.53 -7.67
CA ALA A 22 9.45 -17.14 -8.13
C ALA A 22 9.93 -16.99 -9.59
N ALA A 23 10.94 -17.77 -9.99
CA ALA A 23 11.46 -17.77 -11.36
C ALA A 23 10.50 -18.41 -12.38
N GLU A 24 9.74 -19.43 -11.99
CA GLU A 24 8.68 -20.00 -12.84
C GLU A 24 7.49 -19.06 -12.94
N GLY A 25 7.02 -18.53 -11.81
CA GLY A 25 5.93 -17.56 -11.78
C GLY A 25 6.23 -16.33 -12.65
N HIS A 26 7.39 -15.70 -12.47
CA HIS A 26 7.82 -14.58 -13.31
C HIS A 26 7.84 -14.93 -14.81
N ARG A 27 8.40 -16.09 -15.18
CA ARG A 27 8.42 -16.54 -16.59
C ARG A 27 7.01 -16.76 -17.15
N ASN A 28 6.10 -17.32 -16.36
CA ASN A 28 4.70 -17.50 -16.75
C ASN A 28 4.00 -16.15 -16.96
N LEU A 29 4.21 -15.21 -16.05
CA LEU A 29 3.63 -13.86 -16.13
C LEU A 29 4.15 -13.10 -17.35
N VAL A 30 5.46 -13.08 -17.58
CA VAL A 30 6.06 -12.46 -18.78
C VAL A 30 5.54 -13.09 -20.06
N LYS A 31 5.38 -14.42 -20.09
CA LYS A 31 4.83 -15.12 -21.24
C LYS A 31 3.37 -14.77 -21.51
N ALA A 32 2.57 -14.55 -20.47
CA ALA A 32 1.15 -14.24 -20.58
C ALA A 32 0.87 -12.76 -20.87
N PHE A 33 1.65 -11.85 -20.28
CA PHE A 33 1.36 -10.42 -20.24
C PHE A 33 2.44 -9.53 -20.86
N GLY A 34 3.58 -10.09 -21.29
CA GLY A 34 4.70 -9.38 -21.92
C GLY A 34 5.84 -9.01 -20.95
N GLU A 35 6.99 -8.62 -21.52
CA GLU A 35 8.25 -8.36 -20.78
C GLU A 35 8.16 -7.27 -19.71
N ASN A 36 7.21 -6.33 -19.84
CA ASN A 36 7.07 -5.19 -18.94
C ASN A 36 5.94 -5.37 -17.91
N CYS A 37 5.38 -6.57 -17.75
CA CYS A 37 4.26 -6.79 -16.83
C CYS A 37 4.66 -6.70 -15.36
N VAL A 38 5.80 -7.27 -14.97
CA VAL A 38 6.35 -7.21 -13.61
C VAL A 38 7.84 -7.50 -13.65
N SER A 39 8.61 -6.83 -12.79
CA SER A 39 10.04 -7.12 -12.67
C SER A 39 10.27 -8.42 -11.88
N TYR A 40 11.41 -9.07 -12.14
CA TYR A 40 11.78 -10.26 -11.39
C TYR A 40 11.96 -9.99 -9.89
N SER A 41 12.54 -8.85 -9.52
CA SER A 41 12.72 -8.46 -8.11
C SER A 41 11.36 -8.32 -7.41
N THR A 42 10.41 -7.60 -8.01
CA THR A 42 9.04 -7.48 -7.47
C THR A 42 8.40 -8.85 -7.29
N CYS A 43 8.49 -9.73 -8.30
CA CYS A 43 7.96 -11.10 -8.18
C CYS A 43 8.63 -11.86 -7.03
N SER A 44 9.96 -11.79 -6.91
CA SER A 44 10.71 -12.45 -5.85
C SER A 44 10.33 -11.95 -4.45
N ASP A 45 10.18 -10.64 -4.27
CA ASP A 45 9.84 -10.03 -2.98
C ASP A 45 8.45 -10.48 -2.51
N TRP A 46 7.47 -10.51 -3.40
CA TRP A 46 6.13 -11.03 -3.09
C TRP A 46 6.14 -12.52 -2.76
N PHE A 47 6.91 -13.32 -3.51
CA PHE A 47 7.10 -14.73 -3.19
C PHE A 47 7.73 -14.95 -1.82
N HIS A 48 8.63 -14.06 -1.37
CA HIS A 48 9.19 -14.12 -0.02
C HIS A 48 8.11 -13.86 1.03
N LYS A 49 7.34 -12.78 0.89
CA LYS A 49 6.22 -12.46 1.80
C LYS A 49 5.19 -13.57 1.91
N PHE A 50 4.80 -14.16 0.79
CA PHE A 50 3.84 -15.27 0.79
C PHE A 50 4.36 -16.50 1.55
N LYS A 51 5.68 -16.72 1.58
CA LYS A 51 6.29 -17.78 2.41
C LYS A 51 6.26 -17.45 3.90
N GLU A 52 6.30 -16.17 4.26
CA GLU A 52 6.14 -15.68 5.64
C GLU A 52 4.67 -15.64 6.07
N GLY A 53 3.73 -15.89 5.15
CA GLY A 53 2.29 -15.92 5.41
C GLY A 53 1.60 -14.57 5.25
N ASP A 54 2.30 -13.55 4.76
CA ASP A 54 1.73 -12.24 4.42
C ASP A 54 1.09 -12.31 3.03
N PHE A 55 -0.24 -12.39 3.00
CA PHE A 55 -1.05 -12.42 1.78
C PHE A 55 -1.78 -11.10 1.52
N ASP A 56 -1.44 -10.02 2.24
CA ASP A 56 -2.06 -8.73 2.00
C ASP A 56 -1.60 -8.12 0.68
N LEU A 57 -2.51 -8.07 -0.29
CA LEU A 57 -2.29 -7.51 -1.61
C LEU A 57 -2.61 -6.00 -1.67
N SER A 58 -2.98 -5.38 -0.54
CA SER A 58 -3.09 -3.93 -0.44
C SER A 58 -1.78 -3.26 -0.85
N ASN A 59 -1.83 -1.98 -1.20
CA ASN A 59 -0.80 -1.20 -1.92
C ASN A 59 0.52 -1.04 -1.14
N HIS A 60 1.16 -2.15 -0.81
CA HIS A 60 2.34 -2.27 0.00
C HIS A 60 3.53 -1.83 -0.85
N HIS A 61 4.00 -0.62 -0.59
CA HIS A 61 5.24 -0.10 -1.17
C HIS A 61 6.41 -0.81 -0.50
N PRO A 62 7.11 -1.72 -1.18
CA PRO A 62 8.23 -2.43 -0.58
C PRO A 62 9.36 -1.42 -0.40
N GLY A 63 9.57 -0.99 0.85
CA GLY A 63 10.67 -0.09 1.21
C GLY A 63 10.30 1.11 2.07
N ARG A 64 9.01 1.40 2.27
CA ARG A 64 8.58 2.43 3.24
C ARG A 64 7.44 1.89 4.08
N HIS A 65 7.76 1.37 5.26
CA HIS A 65 6.78 1.38 6.33
C HIS A 65 6.36 2.84 6.50
N SER A 66 5.07 3.11 6.28
CA SER A 66 4.51 4.41 6.61
C SER A 66 4.80 4.67 8.08
N VAL A 67 5.44 5.80 8.38
CA VAL A 67 5.63 6.24 9.77
C VAL A 67 4.27 6.55 10.41
N VAL A 68 3.27 6.86 9.57
CA VAL A 68 1.90 7.10 9.98
C VAL A 68 1.12 5.78 9.93
N ASP A 69 0.76 5.27 11.10
CA ASP A 69 -0.23 4.19 11.22
C ASP A 69 -1.62 4.75 10.94
N GLU A 70 -2.27 4.25 9.88
CA GLU A 70 -3.56 4.72 9.42
C GLU A 70 -4.68 4.47 10.43
N GLN A 71 -4.64 3.36 11.19
CA GLN A 71 -5.65 3.06 12.20
C GLN A 71 -5.54 4.05 13.37
N VAL A 72 -4.32 4.35 13.80
CA VAL A 72 -4.06 5.35 14.84
C VAL A 72 -4.47 6.74 14.35
N LEU A 73 -4.24 7.05 13.07
CA LEU A 73 -4.64 8.32 12.46
C LEU A 73 -6.17 8.48 12.50
N ILE A 74 -6.92 7.46 12.09
CA ILE A 74 -8.40 7.45 12.13
C ILE A 74 -8.90 7.63 13.57
N GLN A 75 -8.36 6.89 14.54
CA GLN A 75 -8.75 7.01 15.94
C GLN A 75 -8.53 8.41 16.51
N LEU A 76 -7.41 9.06 16.16
CA LEU A 76 -7.11 10.43 16.58
C LEU A 76 -8.13 11.43 16.03
N MET A 77 -8.56 11.25 14.78
CA MET A 77 -9.56 12.11 14.16
C MET A 77 -10.96 11.92 14.73
N GLU A 78 -11.33 10.70 15.08
CA GLU A 78 -12.61 10.42 15.76
C GLU A 78 -12.63 11.01 17.18
N THR A 79 -11.47 11.02 17.85
CA THR A 79 -11.33 11.57 19.21
C THR A 79 -11.31 13.10 19.20
N ASP A 80 -10.60 13.72 18.25
CA ASP A 80 -10.55 15.17 18.08
C ASP A 80 -10.60 15.58 16.59
N PRO A 81 -11.80 15.85 16.05
CA PRO A 81 -11.98 16.24 14.64
C PRO A 81 -11.34 17.58 14.26
N ASN A 82 -10.95 18.42 15.23
CA ASN A 82 -10.36 19.73 14.98
C ASN A 82 -8.82 19.67 14.94
N MET A 83 -8.23 18.47 15.05
CA MET A 83 -6.79 18.30 15.09
C MET A 83 -6.14 18.75 13.78
N THR A 84 -5.13 19.61 13.89
CA THR A 84 -4.41 20.12 12.71
C THR A 84 -3.44 19.06 12.18
N SER A 85 -3.11 19.15 10.89
CA SER A 85 -2.07 18.30 10.28
C SER A 85 -0.71 18.45 10.97
N HIS A 86 -0.44 19.62 11.58
CA HIS A 86 0.78 19.86 12.34
C HIS A 86 0.82 19.07 13.64
N ALA A 87 -0.27 19.10 14.43
CA ALA A 87 -0.35 18.34 15.68
C ALA A 87 -0.31 16.82 15.45
N LEU A 88 -0.92 16.35 14.35
CA LEU A 88 -0.80 14.96 13.92
C LEU A 88 0.63 14.61 13.52
N ALA A 89 1.31 15.49 12.79
CA ALA A 89 2.69 15.28 12.36
C ALA A 89 3.66 15.14 13.54
N GLU A 90 3.49 15.95 14.60
CA GLU A 90 4.25 15.80 15.85
C GLU A 90 3.99 14.44 16.51
N LYS A 91 2.74 13.99 16.57
CA LYS A 91 2.39 12.67 17.15
C LYS A 91 3.00 11.51 16.39
N PHE A 92 2.99 11.58 15.07
CA PHE A 92 3.56 10.55 14.20
C PHE A 92 5.07 10.73 13.96
N GLY A 93 5.69 11.80 14.45
CA GLY A 93 7.12 12.07 14.21
C GLY A 93 7.48 12.20 12.73
N CYS A 94 6.59 12.77 11.92
CA CYS A 94 6.77 12.92 10.47
C CYS A 94 6.48 14.36 10.02
N SER A 95 6.50 14.63 8.71
CA SER A 95 6.16 15.96 8.20
C SER A 95 4.64 16.16 8.08
N SER A 96 4.17 17.40 8.20
CA SER A 96 2.75 17.75 7.98
C SER A 96 2.26 17.35 6.58
N ASP A 97 3.11 17.44 5.57
CA ASP A 97 2.81 16.95 4.21
C ASP A 97 2.56 15.44 4.17
N THR A 98 3.34 14.66 4.94
CA THR A 98 3.17 13.20 5.03
C THR A 98 1.78 12.88 5.60
N VAL A 99 1.41 13.52 6.71
CA VAL A 99 0.08 13.38 7.31
C VAL A 99 -1.02 13.80 6.34
N CYS A 100 -0.91 14.97 5.69
CA CYS A 100 -1.90 15.42 4.71
C CYS A 100 -2.10 14.41 3.57
N HIS A 101 -1.01 13.81 3.10
CA HIS A 101 -1.08 12.77 2.08
C HIS A 101 -1.87 11.55 2.58
N HIS A 102 -1.58 11.07 3.79
CA HIS A 102 -2.34 9.96 4.39
C HIS A 102 -3.81 10.30 4.56
N LEU A 103 -4.14 11.51 5.05
CA LEU A 103 -5.50 12.00 5.21
C LEU A 103 -6.26 12.00 3.87
N HIS A 104 -5.64 12.47 2.80
CA HIS A 104 -6.25 12.42 1.47
C HIS A 104 -6.46 10.98 0.96
N ASN A 105 -5.51 10.07 1.22
CA ASN A 105 -5.62 8.67 0.81
C ASN A 105 -6.79 7.94 1.48
N ILE A 106 -7.13 8.31 2.72
CA ILE A 106 -8.30 7.78 3.44
C ILE A 106 -9.60 8.54 3.15
N GLY A 107 -9.57 9.46 2.18
CA GLY A 107 -10.73 10.21 1.73
C GLY A 107 -11.14 11.37 2.63
N MET A 108 -10.25 11.88 3.47
CA MET A 108 -10.52 13.07 4.29
C MET A 108 -10.16 14.35 3.51
N VAL A 109 -10.95 15.40 3.70
CA VAL A 109 -10.70 16.74 3.16
C VAL A 109 -10.80 17.78 4.28
N TYR A 110 -10.03 18.86 4.17
CA TYR A 110 -10.04 19.93 5.15
C TYR A 110 -11.07 21.00 4.75
N GLU A 111 -12.16 21.09 5.49
CA GLU A 111 -13.27 22.01 5.22
C GLU A 111 -13.70 22.73 6.50
N GLY A 112 -13.84 24.06 6.43
CA GLY A 112 -14.33 24.86 7.55
C GLY A 112 -13.49 24.78 8.85
N GLY A 113 -12.20 24.45 8.73
CA GLY A 113 -11.30 24.30 9.88
C GLY A 113 -11.30 22.90 10.52
N LYS A 114 -11.90 21.90 9.85
CA LYS A 114 -12.02 20.53 10.34
C LYS A 114 -11.74 19.55 9.22
N TRP A 115 -11.32 18.34 9.58
CA TRP A 115 -11.22 17.26 8.61
C TRP A 115 -12.55 16.52 8.51
N VAL A 116 -13.10 16.44 7.30
CA VAL A 116 -14.36 15.75 7.01
C VAL A 116 -14.13 14.63 6.00
N LYS A 117 -14.87 13.54 6.15
CA LYS A 117 -14.81 12.42 5.21
C LYS A 117 -15.61 12.78 3.97
N LYS A 118 -15.00 12.62 2.80
CA LYS A 118 -15.64 12.81 1.49
C LYS A 118 -16.66 11.72 1.20
#